data_AF-A0A1G3RRQ9-F1
#
_entry.id   AF-A0A1G3RRQ9-F1
#
_cell.length_a   1.000
_cell.length_b   1.000
_cell.length_c   1.000
_cell.angle_alpha   90.00
_cell.angle_beta   90.00
_cell.angle_gamma   90.00
#
_symmetry.space_group_name_H-M   'P 1'
#
loop_
_entity.id
_entity.type
_entity.pdbx_description
1 polymer ?
#
loop_
_entity_poly.entity_id
_entity_poly.type
_entity_poly.pdbx_seq_one_letter_code
_entity_poly.pdbx_strand_id
1 'polypeptide(L)'
;MKAVYPALMATGCIIAITGCAGVGQSRAGLEQGAFLPCPDTPNCVSSLAGSGPSAILPLNYEGISREGALNRLVCLLESEPRCRIAKVEHLETGSIYMHAEFRSALFRFVDDVEFLLPAGESLIQVKSASRLGYSDMGVNRKRVERLRALFGSAI
;
A
#
# COMPACT_ATOMS: atom_id res chain seq x y z
N MET A 1 46.32 -13.87 -61.81
CA MET A 1 45.10 -13.10 -61.48
C MET A 1 44.64 -13.55 -60.11
N LYS A 2 44.79 -12.71 -59.06
CA LYS A 2 44.40 -13.04 -57.68
C LYS A 2 43.11 -12.27 -57.38
N ALA A 3 42.00 -12.97 -57.19
CA ALA A 3 40.74 -12.37 -56.76
C ALA A 3 40.79 -12.15 -55.23
N VAL A 4 40.60 -10.90 -54.81
CA VAL A 4 40.46 -10.50 -53.40
C VAL A 4 38.97 -10.44 -53.10
N TYR A 5 38.50 -11.23 -52.15
CA TYR A 5 37.14 -11.10 -51.61
C TYR A 5 37.16 -10.13 -50.42
N PRO A 6 36.29 -9.12 -50.34
CA PRO A 6 36.23 -8.27 -49.16
C PRO A 6 35.51 -9.01 -48.03
N ALA A 7 36.10 -8.99 -46.84
CA ALA A 7 35.48 -9.50 -45.62
C ALA A 7 34.30 -8.60 -45.25
N LEU A 8 33.07 -9.14 -45.37
CA LEU A 8 31.85 -8.50 -44.90
C LEU A 8 31.77 -8.68 -43.39
N MET A 9 32.17 -7.66 -42.62
CA MET A 9 31.96 -7.63 -41.17
C MET A 9 30.49 -7.35 -40.88
N ALA A 10 29.71 -8.41 -40.62
CA ALA A 10 28.34 -8.29 -40.16
C ALA A 10 28.35 -7.86 -38.68
N THR A 11 28.15 -6.56 -38.44
CA THR A 11 27.99 -6.00 -37.10
C THR A 11 26.68 -6.53 -36.50
N GLY A 12 26.78 -7.49 -35.58
CA GLY A 12 25.65 -8.04 -34.84
C GLY A 12 24.99 -6.95 -34.00
N CYS A 13 23.74 -6.62 -34.32
CA CYS A 13 22.90 -5.74 -33.52
C CYS A 13 22.44 -6.54 -32.28
N ILE A 14 23.11 -6.34 -31.14
CA ILE A 14 22.66 -6.89 -29.85
C ILE A 14 21.43 -6.07 -29.43
N ILE A 15 20.24 -6.56 -29.75
CA ILE A 15 19.00 -6.04 -29.18
C ILE A 15 18.97 -6.48 -27.72
N ALA A 16 19.45 -5.62 -26.82
CA ALA A 16 19.24 -5.78 -25.39
C ALA A 16 17.76 -5.59 -25.10
N ILE A 17 17.03 -6.69 -24.89
CA ILE A 17 15.65 -6.65 -24.39
C ILE A 17 15.75 -6.31 -22.90
N THR A 18 15.83 -5.03 -22.58
CA THR A 18 15.64 -4.54 -21.20
C THR A 18 14.19 -4.76 -20.83
N GLY A 19 13.90 -5.91 -20.22
CA GLY A 19 12.61 -6.18 -19.61
C GLY A 19 12.34 -5.15 -18.51
N CYS A 20 11.47 -4.17 -18.77
CA CYS A 20 10.90 -3.35 -17.73
C CYS A 20 10.12 -4.28 -16.78
N ALA A 21 10.70 -4.61 -15.63
CA ALA A 21 9.99 -5.28 -14.54
C ALA A 21 8.96 -4.31 -13.94
N GLY A 22 7.86 -4.09 -14.65
CA GLY A 22 6.74 -3.25 -14.26
C GLY A 22 5.49 -4.09 -14.02
N VAL A 23 5.56 -5.06 -13.10
CA VAL A 23 4.36 -5.81 -12.68
C VAL A 23 4.21 -5.66 -11.17
N GLY A 24 3.29 -4.77 -10.76
CA GLY A 24 2.81 -4.64 -9.38
C GLY A 24 3.73 -3.87 -8.43
N GLN A 25 4.24 -2.71 -8.83
CA GLN A 25 4.94 -1.80 -7.92
C GLN A 25 4.03 -1.42 -6.73
N SER A 26 4.64 -1.30 -5.55
CA SER A 26 3.94 -0.88 -4.33
C SER A 26 3.28 0.47 -4.56
N ARG A 27 2.03 0.62 -4.10
CA ARG A 27 1.34 1.92 -4.04
C ARG A 27 1.39 2.54 -2.64
N ALA A 28 2.17 1.92 -1.74
CA ALA A 28 2.43 2.40 -0.40
C ALA A 28 3.66 3.30 -0.34
N GLY A 29 3.60 4.26 0.56
CA GLY A 29 4.63 5.25 0.80
C GLY A 29 4.02 6.57 1.24
N LEU A 30 4.85 7.33 1.95
CA LEU A 30 4.53 8.71 2.28
C LEU A 30 5.25 9.66 1.33
N GLU A 31 4.54 10.70 0.91
CA GLU A 31 5.08 11.87 0.25
C GLU A 31 4.75 13.08 1.11
N GLN A 32 5.79 13.83 1.52
CA GLN A 32 5.65 14.99 2.42
C GLN A 32 4.86 14.68 3.72
N GLY A 33 5.01 13.47 4.25
CA GLY A 33 4.36 13.03 5.49
C GLY A 33 2.89 12.60 5.35
N ALA A 34 2.33 12.58 4.14
CA ALA A 34 0.98 12.10 3.84
C ALA A 34 1.04 10.87 2.91
N PHE A 35 -0.03 10.08 2.89
CA PHE A 35 -0.12 8.97 1.93
C PHE A 35 -0.06 9.47 0.49
N LEU A 36 0.55 8.67 -0.39
CA LEU A 36 0.37 8.86 -1.83
C LEU A 36 -1.13 8.88 -2.19
N PRO A 37 -1.58 9.79 -3.07
CA PRO A 37 -2.99 9.95 -3.40
C PRO A 37 -3.55 8.68 -4.04
N CYS A 38 -4.86 8.45 -3.83
CA CYS A 38 -5.55 7.40 -4.56
C CYS A 38 -5.57 7.74 -6.07
N PRO A 39 -5.32 6.76 -6.95
CA PRO A 39 -5.58 6.93 -8.38
C PRO A 39 -7.07 7.09 -8.67
N ASP A 40 -7.41 7.50 -9.90
CA ASP A 40 -8.80 7.60 -10.40
C ASP A 40 -9.44 6.23 -10.71
N THR A 41 -9.04 5.17 -10.01
CA THR A 41 -9.58 3.82 -10.13
C THR A 41 -10.29 3.41 -8.84
N PRO A 42 -11.41 2.66 -8.92
CA PRO A 42 -12.26 2.35 -7.76
C PRO A 42 -11.67 1.30 -6.79
N ASN A 43 -10.37 1.06 -6.83
CA ASN A 43 -9.63 0.08 -6.01
C ASN A 43 -8.68 0.75 -5.01
N CYS A 44 -9.00 1.95 -4.56
CA CYS A 44 -8.28 2.66 -3.52
C CYS A 44 -9.25 3.45 -2.65
N VAL A 45 -9.03 3.39 -1.33
CA VAL A 45 -9.67 4.28 -0.37
C VAL A 45 -8.63 4.89 0.56
N SER A 46 -8.83 6.13 0.97
CA SER A 46 -7.95 6.87 1.88
C SER A 46 -8.75 7.81 2.77
N SER A 47 -8.39 7.88 4.04
CA SER A 47 -8.98 8.85 4.97
C SER A 47 -8.49 10.28 4.74
N LEU A 48 -7.43 10.44 3.94
CA LEU A 48 -6.93 11.74 3.49
C LEU A 48 -7.53 12.20 2.15
N ALA A 49 -8.39 11.42 1.51
CA ALA A 49 -9.00 11.79 0.22
C ALA A 49 -10.03 12.94 0.32
N GLY A 50 -10.43 13.34 1.53
CA GLY A 50 -11.37 14.44 1.77
C GLY A 50 -12.82 14.09 1.44
N SER A 51 -13.15 13.87 0.16
CA SER A 51 -14.51 13.55 -0.31
C SER A 51 -14.50 12.62 -1.54
N GLY A 52 -15.69 12.13 -1.93
CA GLY A 52 -15.85 11.29 -3.11
C GLY A 52 -15.68 9.78 -2.86
N PRO A 53 -15.65 8.97 -3.93
CA PRO A 53 -15.73 7.51 -3.85
C PRO A 53 -14.52 6.84 -3.18
N SER A 54 -13.38 7.54 -3.10
CA SER A 54 -12.17 7.06 -2.44
C SER A 54 -12.10 7.48 -0.95
N ALA A 55 -13.00 8.32 -0.46
CA ALA A 55 -12.99 8.76 0.94
C ALA A 55 -13.44 7.66 1.90
N ILE A 56 -12.76 7.55 3.05
CA ILE A 56 -13.11 6.62 4.13
C ILE A 56 -12.77 7.21 5.49
N LEU A 57 -13.45 6.82 6.57
CA LEU A 57 -13.14 7.39 7.90
C LEU A 57 -11.87 6.75 8.49
N PRO A 58 -11.07 7.52 9.24
CA PRO A 58 -9.94 7.00 10.03
C PRO A 58 -10.42 6.07 11.15
N LEU A 59 -9.47 5.45 11.86
CA LEU A 59 -9.74 4.70 13.09
C LEU A 59 -9.50 5.62 14.28
N ASN A 60 -10.52 5.83 15.12
CA ASN A 60 -10.36 6.63 16.34
C ASN A 60 -9.94 5.75 17.51
N TYR A 61 -9.12 6.31 18.40
CA TYR A 61 -8.66 5.64 19.62
C TYR A 61 -8.77 6.53 20.86
N GLU A 62 -9.76 7.42 20.89
CA GLU A 62 -10.07 8.19 22.10
C GLU A 62 -10.24 7.27 23.32
N GLY A 63 -9.67 7.68 24.45
CA GLY A 63 -9.70 6.91 25.69
C GLY A 63 -8.57 5.90 25.88
N ILE A 64 -7.73 5.65 24.86
CA ILE A 64 -6.50 4.84 25.01
C ILE A 64 -5.25 5.61 24.60
N SER A 65 -4.09 5.21 25.14
CA SER A 65 -2.82 5.82 24.76
C SER A 65 -2.46 5.48 23.31
N ARG A 66 -1.67 6.34 22.66
CA ARG A 66 -1.16 6.09 21.30
C ARG A 66 -0.35 4.80 21.20
N GLU A 67 0.40 4.46 22.24
CA GLU A 67 1.11 3.17 22.31
C GLU A 67 0.14 1.99 22.42
N GLY A 68 -0.91 2.11 23.23
CA GLY A 68 -1.97 1.12 23.33
C GLY A 68 -2.72 0.93 21.99
N ALA A 69 -2.98 2.03 21.29
CA ALA A 69 -3.56 2.02 19.95
C ALA A 69 -2.66 1.32 18.93
N LEU A 70 -1.34 1.61 18.95
CA LEU A 70 -0.37 0.95 18.09
C LEU A 70 -0.30 -0.56 18.37
N ASN A 71 -0.14 -0.96 19.62
CA ASN A 71 -0.08 -2.37 20.02
C ASN A 71 -1.33 -3.13 19.59
N ARG A 72 -2.50 -2.51 19.80
CA ARG A 72 -3.76 -3.07 19.34
C ARG A 72 -3.83 -3.23 17.84
N LEU A 73 -3.40 -2.22 17.08
CA LEU A 73 -3.39 -2.28 15.62
C LEU A 73 -2.49 -3.43 15.14
N VAL A 74 -1.30 -3.57 15.74
CA VAL A 74 -0.39 -4.70 15.45
C VAL A 74 -1.07 -6.03 15.72
N CYS A 75 -1.62 -6.25 16.92
CA CYS A 75 -2.29 -7.50 17.27
C CYS A 75 -3.47 -7.81 16.33
N LEU A 76 -4.26 -6.78 15.98
CA LEU A 76 -5.35 -6.93 15.02
C LEU A 76 -4.82 -7.39 13.66
N LEU A 77 -3.82 -6.70 13.10
CA LEU A 77 -3.26 -7.05 11.80
C LEU A 77 -2.60 -8.43 11.77
N GLU A 78 -1.95 -8.84 12.87
CA GLU A 78 -1.37 -10.17 13.01
C GLU A 78 -2.43 -11.29 13.09
N SER A 79 -3.62 -10.98 13.63
CA SER A 79 -4.75 -11.91 13.66
C SER A 79 -5.44 -12.07 12.30
N GLU A 80 -5.16 -11.18 11.34
CA GLU A 80 -5.83 -11.18 10.04
C GLU A 80 -5.26 -12.23 9.08
N PRO A 81 -6.11 -13.04 8.42
CA PRO A 81 -5.64 -14.06 7.50
C PRO A 81 -5.01 -13.45 6.26
N ARG A 82 -3.76 -13.84 5.98
CA ARG A 82 -2.97 -13.38 4.82
C ARG A 82 -2.61 -11.89 4.87
N CYS A 83 -2.54 -11.33 6.07
CA CYS A 83 -1.93 -10.04 6.35
C CYS A 83 -0.44 -10.24 6.69
N ARG A 84 0.41 -9.32 6.24
CA ARG A 84 1.82 -9.22 6.67
C ARG A 84 2.15 -7.76 6.94
N ILE A 85 2.63 -7.45 8.14
CA ILE A 85 3.21 -6.13 8.43
C ILE A 85 4.57 -6.06 7.71
N ALA A 86 4.68 -5.15 6.73
CA ALA A 86 5.84 -4.99 5.88
C ALA A 86 6.82 -3.92 6.39
N LYS A 87 6.32 -2.87 7.04
CA LYS A 87 7.13 -1.79 7.61
C LYS A 87 6.43 -1.16 8.82
N VAL A 88 7.23 -0.78 9.82
CA VAL A 88 6.84 0.14 10.91
C VAL A 88 7.97 1.17 11.05
N GLU A 89 7.64 2.45 11.09
CA GLU A 89 8.61 3.55 11.04
C GLU A 89 8.16 4.72 11.92
N HIS A 90 9.09 5.22 12.73
CA HIS A 90 8.91 6.46 13.50
C HIS A 90 9.44 7.63 12.67
N LEU A 91 8.59 8.59 12.35
CA LEU A 91 8.94 9.76 11.56
C LEU A 91 9.52 10.86 12.46
N GLU A 92 10.34 11.74 11.88
CA GLU A 92 10.89 12.92 12.59
C GLU A 92 9.80 13.85 13.14
N THR A 93 8.62 13.85 12.51
CA THR A 93 7.42 14.57 12.97
C THR A 93 6.84 14.00 14.27
N GLY A 94 7.40 12.90 14.79
CA GLY A 94 6.87 12.15 15.93
C GLY A 94 5.68 11.26 15.58
N SER A 95 5.27 11.22 14.31
CA SER A 95 4.21 10.33 13.82
C SER A 95 4.73 8.91 13.63
N ILE A 96 3.84 7.93 13.62
CA ILE A 96 4.19 6.52 13.37
C ILE A 96 3.52 6.07 12.09
N TYR A 97 4.32 5.58 11.15
CA TYR A 97 3.86 5.01 9.89
C TYR A 97 3.95 3.48 9.93
N MET A 98 2.94 2.81 9.40
CA MET A 98 2.92 1.36 9.25
C MET A 98 2.38 0.99 7.87
N HIS A 99 3.00 -0.02 7.27
CA HIS A 99 2.56 -0.61 6.01
C HIS A 99 2.34 -2.11 6.22
N ALA A 100 1.18 -2.60 5.79
CA ALA A 100 0.82 -4.00 5.74
C ALA A 100 0.40 -4.41 4.33
N GLU A 101 0.59 -5.69 4.01
CA GLU A 101 0.19 -6.29 2.75
C GLU A 101 -0.89 -7.34 2.99
N PHE A 102 -2.03 -7.22 2.30
CA PHE A 102 -3.08 -8.23 2.27
C PHE A 102 -3.06 -8.99 0.96
N ARG A 103 -3.11 -10.33 1.02
CA ARG A 103 -3.13 -11.19 -0.18
C ARG A 103 -4.49 -11.85 -0.38
N SER A 104 -5.05 -11.75 -1.58
CA SER A 104 -6.28 -12.47 -1.94
C SER A 104 -6.03 -13.99 -1.99
N ALA A 105 -7.04 -14.78 -1.59
CA ALA A 105 -6.92 -16.26 -1.51
C ALA A 105 -6.65 -16.90 -2.87
N LEU A 106 -7.44 -16.53 -3.88
CA LEU A 106 -7.51 -17.26 -5.13
C LEU A 106 -6.49 -16.75 -6.16
N PHE A 107 -6.40 -15.44 -6.32
CA PHE A 107 -5.60 -14.81 -7.38
C PHE A 107 -4.29 -14.20 -6.88
N ARG A 108 -4.02 -14.25 -5.57
CA ARG A 108 -2.81 -13.71 -4.92
C ARG A 108 -2.52 -12.23 -5.22
N PHE A 109 -3.52 -11.46 -5.65
CA PHE A 109 -3.44 -10.01 -5.70
C PHE A 109 -3.04 -9.46 -4.33
N VAL A 110 -2.15 -8.46 -4.36
CA VAL A 110 -1.64 -7.78 -3.17
C VAL A 110 -2.31 -6.42 -3.08
N ASP A 111 -2.91 -6.17 -1.92
CA ASP A 111 -3.38 -4.86 -1.52
C ASP A 111 -2.43 -4.30 -0.46
N ASP A 112 -1.99 -3.07 -0.66
CA ASP A 112 -1.22 -2.31 0.31
C ASP A 112 -2.19 -1.60 1.26
N VAL A 113 -1.97 -1.76 2.56
CA VAL A 113 -2.72 -1.06 3.62
C VAL A 113 -1.74 -0.26 4.46
N GLU A 114 -1.96 1.03 4.54
CA GLU A 114 -1.10 2.00 5.21
C GLU A 114 -1.83 2.61 6.38
N PHE A 115 -1.11 2.82 7.47
CA PHE A 115 -1.58 3.48 8.67
C PHE A 115 -0.61 4.58 9.05
N LEU A 116 -1.14 5.75 9.40
CA LEU A 116 -0.37 6.87 9.90
C LEU A 116 -1.02 7.34 11.20
N LEU A 117 -0.26 7.32 12.29
CA LEU A 117 -0.65 7.81 13.61
C LEU A 117 0.03 9.17 13.81
N PRO A 118 -0.67 10.30 13.58
CA PRO A 118 -0.08 11.62 13.78
C PRO A 118 0.34 11.85 15.22
N ALA A 119 1.33 12.71 15.44
CA ALA A 119 1.66 13.16 16.79
C ALA A 119 0.54 14.07 17.34
N GLY A 120 0.07 13.78 18.56
CA GLY A 120 -0.90 14.61 19.26
C GLY A 120 -2.37 14.40 18.89
N GLU A 121 -2.69 13.52 17.94
CA GLU A 121 -4.07 13.21 17.54
C GLU A 121 -4.47 11.80 17.98
N SER A 122 -5.70 11.62 18.45
CA SER A 122 -6.24 10.31 18.88
C SER A 122 -6.93 9.55 17.73
N LEU A 123 -6.32 9.59 16.54
CA LEU A 123 -6.79 8.89 15.34
C LEU A 123 -5.64 8.24 14.55
N ILE A 124 -5.99 7.24 13.76
CA ILE A 124 -5.12 6.55 12.81
C ILE A 124 -5.66 6.82 11.41
N GLN A 125 -4.94 7.61 10.63
CA GLN A 125 -5.20 7.76 9.20
C GLN A 125 -4.94 6.42 8.51
N VAL A 126 -5.75 6.08 7.51
CA VAL A 126 -5.68 4.78 6.83
C VAL A 126 -5.86 4.93 5.33
N LYS A 127 -5.09 4.16 4.55
CA LYS A 127 -5.28 3.96 3.12
C LYS A 127 -5.21 2.48 2.79
N SER A 128 -6.05 2.00 1.88
CA SER A 128 -6.04 0.63 1.36
C SER A 128 -6.16 0.68 -0.15
N ALA A 129 -5.20 0.11 -0.86
CA ALA A 129 -5.10 0.20 -2.32
C ALA A 129 -4.57 -1.09 -2.95
N SER A 130 -5.20 -1.53 -4.04
CA SER A 130 -4.70 -2.65 -4.83
C SER A 130 -3.50 -2.24 -5.69
N ARG A 131 -2.45 -3.07 -5.73
CA ARG A 131 -1.28 -2.85 -6.61
C ARG A 131 -1.61 -2.99 -8.08
N LEU A 132 -2.59 -3.84 -8.41
CA LEU A 132 -2.97 -4.21 -9.78
C LEU A 132 -4.50 -4.33 -9.90
N GLY A 133 -4.97 -4.26 -11.14
CA GLY A 133 -6.40 -4.31 -11.48
C GLY A 133 -7.05 -2.93 -11.53
N TYR A 134 -8.20 -2.85 -12.20
CA TYR A 134 -8.98 -1.61 -12.29
C TYR A 134 -9.94 -1.45 -11.11
N SER A 135 -10.62 -2.53 -10.73
CA SER A 135 -11.59 -2.56 -9.64
C SER A 135 -11.32 -3.73 -8.72
N ASP A 136 -11.56 -3.53 -7.43
CA ASP A 136 -11.48 -4.53 -6.37
C ASP A 136 -12.89 -4.93 -5.87
N MET A 137 -13.96 -4.46 -6.54
CA MET A 137 -15.35 -4.66 -6.11
C MET A 137 -15.63 -4.20 -4.66
N GLY A 138 -14.93 -3.15 -4.22
CA GLY A 138 -15.03 -2.54 -2.89
C GLY A 138 -14.31 -3.33 -1.79
N VAL A 139 -13.42 -4.27 -2.13
CA VAL A 139 -12.66 -5.05 -1.14
C VAL A 139 -11.84 -4.16 -0.20
N ASN A 140 -11.15 -3.13 -0.72
CA ASN A 140 -10.36 -2.21 0.10
C ASN A 140 -11.22 -1.41 1.08
N ARG A 141 -12.38 -0.92 0.64
CA ARG A 141 -13.37 -0.26 1.52
C ARG A 141 -13.85 -1.18 2.63
N LYS A 142 -14.33 -2.37 2.26
CA LYS A 142 -14.82 -3.39 3.21
C LYS A 142 -13.74 -3.80 4.21
N ARG A 143 -12.48 -3.89 3.77
CA ARG A 143 -11.34 -4.19 4.64
C ARG A 143 -11.17 -3.11 5.71
N VAL A 144 -11.06 -1.85 5.30
CA VAL A 144 -10.88 -0.73 6.24
C VAL A 144 -12.04 -0.62 7.21
N GLU A 145 -13.28 -0.76 6.73
CA GLU A 145 -14.48 -0.73 7.60
C GLU A 145 -14.48 -1.87 8.63
N ARG A 146 -14.11 -3.08 8.21
CA ARG A 146 -14.00 -4.23 9.12
C ARG A 146 -12.88 -4.03 10.14
N LEU A 147 -11.69 -3.59 9.71
CA LEU A 147 -10.57 -3.30 10.61
C LEU A 147 -10.96 -2.21 11.62
N ARG A 148 -11.64 -1.16 11.18
CA ARG A 148 -12.14 -0.09 12.05
C ARG A 148 -13.15 -0.61 13.08
N ALA A 149 -14.09 -1.47 12.67
CA ALA A 149 -15.06 -2.07 13.58
C ALA A 149 -14.38 -2.95 14.64
N LEU A 150 -13.45 -3.81 14.25
CA LEU A 150 -12.72 -4.70 15.17
C LEU A 150 -11.81 -3.91 16.11
N PHE A 151 -11.13 -2.88 15.60
CA PHE A 151 -10.27 -2.02 16.39
C PHE A 151 -11.06 -1.29 17.50
N GLY A 152 -12.22 -0.73 17.14
CA GLY A 152 -13.09 0.00 18.06
C GLY A 152 -13.82 -0.91 19.07
N SER A 153 -14.16 -2.14 18.69
CA SER A 153 -14.89 -3.08 19.57
C SER A 153 -14.06 -3.59 20.76
N ALA A 154 -12.74 -3.40 20.71
CA ALA A 154 -11.87 -3.78 21.82
C ALA A 154 -11.65 -2.63 22.82
N ILE A 155 -12.15 -1.40 22.55
CA ILE A 155 -11.89 -0.19 23.36
C ILE A 155 -12.80 -0.19 24.58
#